data_AF-A0A1X7SR22-F1
#
_entry.id   AF-A0A1X7SR22-F1
#
_cell.length_a   1.000
_cell.length_b   1.000
_cell.length_c   1.000
_cell.angle_alpha   90.00
_cell.angle_beta   90.00
_cell.angle_gamma   90.00
#
_symmetry.space_group_name_H-M   'P 1'
#
loop_
_entity.id
_entity.type
_entity.pdbx_description
1 polymer ?
#
loop_
_entity_poly.entity_id
_entity_poly.type
_entity_poly.pdbx_seq_one_letter_code
_entity_poly.pdbx_strand_id
1 'polypeptide(L)'
;MVVDIGGGTVDITVHDKSNGRISVVLPPMGNTWGGITVNEAFSELLEEAVDDKGFTILSKSNDSNPIFAKATLNRIFYEKFEEQKKIFGNATPGLSRVRFSMPKAFTKQYDNDIPKKSRKIHYDPENESLTIGYDLLEEVFQFTINKILECVRTALDEVKSDGIDTVYLVGGFGGCKFVSERIKVAIAEHCGILYDNIECPVQPDLAVVVGAVMWRKDLNIIQSRVADATYGVGCAPEFDPSIHDEHYKFVDEDGVLRCNNVFEVFVLKGEEIKDEVYKTTLIPASQSSTQTSIPIYCTTDDGVQYTRDKKGKPTVREIGQLILDIPNPENLPRKERGFDVFMDFSGTEIQARAQYRITGEEVKTVCDFLSKQD
;
A
#
# COMPACT_ATOMS: atom_id res chain seq x y z
N MET A 1 -4.94 -18.23 -2.88
CA MET A 1 -4.44 -17.00 -2.21
C MET A 1 -2.96 -16.83 -2.52
N VAL A 2 -2.51 -15.61 -2.80
CA VAL A 2 -1.10 -15.24 -2.94
C VAL A 2 -0.78 -14.28 -1.80
N VAL A 3 0.32 -14.54 -1.10
CA VAL A 3 0.84 -13.70 -0.01
C VAL A 3 2.25 -13.27 -0.45
N ASP A 4 2.34 -12.09 -1.03
CA ASP A 4 3.60 -11.47 -1.43
C ASP A 4 4.21 -10.73 -0.25
N ILE A 5 5.33 -11.23 0.25
CA ILE A 5 6.02 -10.66 1.40
C ILE A 5 7.36 -10.12 0.89
N GLY A 6 7.34 -8.83 0.58
CA GLY A 6 8.48 -8.10 0.06
C GLY A 6 9.42 -7.58 1.14
N GLY A 7 10.30 -6.66 0.72
CA GLY A 7 11.15 -5.91 1.64
C GLY A 7 10.36 -4.89 2.46
N GLY A 8 9.43 -4.15 1.85
CA GLY A 8 8.71 -3.07 2.51
C GLY A 8 7.23 -3.36 2.81
N THR A 9 6.60 -4.23 2.03
CA THR A 9 5.15 -4.47 2.10
C THR A 9 4.83 -5.95 2.16
N VAL A 10 3.63 -6.23 2.66
CA VAL A 10 2.94 -7.50 2.47
C VAL A 10 1.69 -7.22 1.68
N ASP A 11 1.50 -7.91 0.57
CA ASP A 11 0.35 -7.78 -0.31
C ASP A 11 -0.31 -9.16 -0.47
N ILE A 12 -1.61 -9.22 -0.17
CA ILE A 12 -2.40 -10.45 -0.16
C ILE A 12 -3.54 -10.31 -1.17
N THR A 13 -3.58 -11.24 -2.11
CA THR A 13 -4.65 -11.34 -3.10
C THR A 13 -5.26 -12.73 -3.10
N VAL A 14 -6.58 -12.77 -3.26
CA VAL A 14 -7.32 -14.03 -3.39
C VAL A 14 -7.84 -14.10 -4.82
N HIS A 15 -7.64 -15.26 -5.45
CA HIS A 15 -7.95 -15.49 -6.85
C HIS A 15 -8.81 -16.73 -7.00
N ASP A 16 -9.86 -16.63 -7.80
CA ASP A 16 -10.54 -17.78 -8.40
C ASP A 16 -9.91 -18.09 -9.76
N LYS A 17 -9.62 -19.37 -9.99
CA LYS A 17 -9.07 -19.91 -11.25
C LYS A 17 -9.88 -21.09 -11.80
N SER A 18 -11.07 -21.35 -11.26
CA SER A 18 -11.94 -22.46 -11.64
C SER A 18 -12.25 -22.52 -13.14
N ASN A 19 -12.38 -21.35 -13.79
CA ASN A 19 -12.74 -21.21 -15.20
C ASN A 19 -11.53 -21.09 -16.15
N GLY A 20 -10.30 -21.34 -15.67
CA GLY A 20 -9.07 -21.28 -16.47
C GLY A 20 -8.50 -19.86 -16.70
N ARG A 21 -9.24 -18.82 -16.31
CA ARG A 21 -8.77 -17.42 -16.17
C ARG A 21 -8.71 -17.02 -14.70
N ILE A 22 -8.13 -15.86 -14.40
CA ILE A 22 -7.92 -15.36 -13.04
C ILE A 22 -8.91 -14.25 -12.73
N SER A 23 -9.76 -14.46 -11.74
CA SER A 23 -10.62 -13.42 -11.15
C SER A 23 -10.16 -13.10 -9.74
N VAL A 24 -9.98 -11.83 -9.41
CA VAL A 24 -9.71 -11.40 -8.03
C VAL A 24 -11.05 -11.42 -7.28
N VAL A 25 -11.11 -12.08 -6.13
CA VAL A 25 -12.39 -12.28 -5.41
C VAL A 25 -12.58 -11.35 -4.22
N LEU A 26 -11.50 -10.77 -3.70
CA LEU A 26 -11.53 -9.80 -2.60
C LEU A 26 -10.68 -8.58 -2.96
N PRO A 27 -11.01 -7.39 -2.43
CA PRO A 27 -10.08 -6.28 -2.41
C PRO A 27 -8.69 -6.74 -1.95
N PRO A 28 -7.60 -6.32 -2.63
CA PRO A 28 -6.25 -6.57 -2.15
C PRO A 28 -6.08 -6.09 -0.70
N MET A 29 -5.48 -6.93 0.12
CA MET A 29 -5.18 -6.65 1.53
C MET A 29 -3.67 -6.53 1.70
N GLY A 30 -3.23 -5.83 2.74
CA GLY A 30 -1.80 -5.73 2.98
C GLY A 30 -1.43 -4.84 4.15
N ASN A 31 -0.12 -4.73 4.36
CA ASN A 31 0.47 -3.84 5.35
C ASN A 31 1.93 -3.50 4.98
N THR A 32 2.59 -2.71 5.82
CA THR A 32 3.98 -2.28 5.62
C THR A 32 4.99 -3.11 6.43
N TRP A 33 4.66 -4.36 6.80
CA TRP A 33 5.49 -5.24 7.63
C TRP A 33 6.28 -6.24 6.78
N GLY A 34 7.24 -5.73 6.02
CA GLY A 34 8.15 -6.55 5.19
C GLY A 34 9.50 -6.85 5.86
N GLY A 35 10.45 -7.39 5.10
CA GLY A 35 11.79 -7.71 5.60
C GLY A 35 12.60 -6.51 6.15
N ILE A 36 12.27 -5.27 5.78
CA ILE A 36 12.92 -4.03 6.24
C ILE A 36 12.57 -3.76 7.70
N THR A 37 11.37 -4.08 8.17
CA THR A 37 10.99 -3.81 9.58
C THR A 37 11.80 -4.66 10.56
N VAL A 38 12.35 -5.80 10.10
CA VAL A 38 13.33 -6.59 10.86
C VAL A 38 14.66 -5.81 11.02
N ASN A 39 15.07 -5.07 10.00
CA ASN A 39 16.28 -4.23 10.05
C ASN A 39 16.05 -3.02 10.97
N GLU A 40 14.86 -2.44 10.94
CA GLU A 40 14.45 -1.34 11.82
C GLU A 40 14.40 -1.78 13.29
N ALA A 41 13.79 -2.93 13.58
CA ALA A 41 13.80 -3.50 14.92
C ALA A 41 15.22 -3.83 15.41
N PHE A 42 16.10 -4.30 14.53
CA PHE A 42 17.52 -4.44 14.87
C PHE A 42 18.22 -3.09 15.11
N SER A 43 17.86 -2.04 14.36
CA SER A 43 18.32 -0.67 14.59
C SER A 43 17.93 -0.19 15.99
N GLU A 44 16.68 -0.37 16.40
CA GLU A 44 16.20 -0.01 17.74
C GLU A 44 16.95 -0.74 18.85
N LEU A 45 17.23 -2.03 18.67
CA LEU A 45 18.06 -2.78 19.63
C LEU A 45 19.49 -2.25 19.72
N LEU A 46 20.07 -1.82 18.59
CA LEU A 46 21.41 -1.25 18.58
C LEU A 46 21.42 0.15 19.21
N GLU A 47 20.39 0.96 18.97
CA GLU A 47 20.18 2.27 19.63
C GLU A 47 20.07 2.12 21.15
N GLU A 48 19.30 1.14 21.63
CA GLU A 48 19.20 0.81 23.07
C GLU A 48 20.55 0.32 23.60
N ALA A 49 21.22 -0.56 22.84
CA ALA A 49 22.52 -1.06 23.23
C ALA A 49 23.45 0.13 23.49
N VAL A 50 23.62 1.06 22.53
CA VAL A 50 24.52 2.22 22.65
C VAL A 50 23.98 3.41 23.42
N ASP A 51 22.76 3.35 23.93
CA ASP A 51 22.09 4.44 24.65
C ASP A 51 22.03 5.75 23.83
N ASP A 52 21.82 5.64 22.51
CA ASP A 52 21.80 6.77 21.57
C ASP A 52 20.67 6.63 20.54
N LYS A 53 19.48 7.04 20.96
CA LYS A 53 18.27 7.01 20.13
C LYS A 53 18.47 7.81 18.85
N GLY A 54 18.19 7.18 17.70
CA GLY A 54 18.39 7.74 16.37
C GLY A 54 19.86 8.03 15.99
N PHE A 55 20.83 7.47 16.73
CA PHE A 55 22.27 7.66 16.50
C PHE A 55 22.69 9.13 16.41
N THR A 56 22.18 9.95 17.32
CA THR A 56 22.42 11.40 17.32
C THR A 56 23.86 11.75 17.68
N ILE A 57 24.51 10.96 18.52
CA ILE A 57 25.93 11.14 18.89
C ILE A 57 26.80 10.86 17.67
N LEU A 58 26.55 9.77 16.94
CA LEU A 58 27.24 9.46 15.69
C LEU A 58 27.06 10.57 14.65
N SER A 59 25.84 11.07 14.51
CA SER A 59 25.49 12.11 13.55
C SER A 59 26.04 13.50 13.87
N LYS A 60 26.34 13.80 15.14
CA LYS A 60 26.85 15.11 15.61
C LYS A 60 28.35 15.12 15.89
N SER A 61 29.03 13.98 15.77
CA SER A 61 30.46 13.89 16.05
C SER A 61 31.27 14.77 15.09
N ASN A 62 32.27 15.50 15.62
CA ASN A 62 33.11 16.43 14.85
C ASN A 62 33.88 15.76 13.70
N ASP A 63 34.08 14.43 13.77
CA ASP A 63 34.75 13.61 12.75
C ASP A 63 33.78 13.12 11.65
N SER A 64 32.45 13.24 11.81
CA SER A 64 31.44 12.65 10.92
C SER A 64 30.51 13.71 10.34
N ASN A 65 30.62 13.98 9.03
CA ASN A 65 29.54 14.65 8.30
C ASN A 65 28.25 13.80 8.42
N PRO A 66 27.04 14.38 8.59
CA PRO A 66 25.77 13.63 8.60
C PRO A 66 25.61 12.61 7.47
N ILE A 67 26.17 12.89 6.29
CA ILE A 67 26.20 11.97 5.15
C ILE A 67 27.00 10.70 5.48
N PHE A 68 28.15 10.85 6.15
CA PHE A 68 29.02 9.75 6.55
C PHE A 68 28.40 8.90 7.67
N ALA A 69 27.73 9.53 8.63
CA ALA A 69 26.98 8.81 9.66
C ALA A 69 25.87 7.95 9.02
N LYS A 70 25.08 8.54 8.11
CA LYS A 70 24.05 7.80 7.35
C LYS A 70 24.62 6.65 6.53
N ALA A 71 25.75 6.86 5.84
CA ALA A 71 26.43 5.78 5.11
C ALA A 71 26.91 4.66 6.04
N THR A 72 27.42 5.00 7.23
CA THR A 72 27.86 4.04 8.23
C THR A 72 26.69 3.19 8.73
N LEU A 73 25.56 3.81 9.07
CA LEU A 73 24.34 3.11 9.50
C LEU A 73 23.76 2.25 8.37
N ASN A 74 23.73 2.76 7.14
CA ASN A 74 23.28 1.99 5.98
C ASN A 74 24.10 0.71 5.79
N ARG A 75 25.42 0.81 5.94
CA ARG A 75 26.31 -0.35 5.86
C ARG A 75 26.06 -1.36 6.98
N ILE A 76 25.67 -0.92 8.18
CA ILE A 76 25.34 -1.82 9.28
C ILE A 76 24.01 -2.54 8.99
N PHE A 77 22.94 -1.80 8.74
CA PHE A 77 21.59 -2.34 8.74
C PHE A 77 21.14 -2.93 7.40
N TYR A 78 21.56 -2.36 6.28
CA TYR A 78 21.05 -2.72 4.95
C TYR A 78 22.08 -3.46 4.09
N GLU A 79 23.31 -3.60 4.56
CA GLU A 79 24.35 -4.41 3.92
C GLU A 79 24.74 -5.58 4.83
N LYS A 80 25.46 -5.32 5.93
CA LYS A 80 25.99 -6.38 6.79
C LYS A 80 24.91 -7.19 7.52
N PHE A 81 23.96 -6.52 8.15
CA PHE A 81 22.86 -7.21 8.83
C PHE A 81 21.96 -7.92 7.82
N GLU A 82 21.71 -7.34 6.65
CA GLU A 82 20.89 -7.95 5.60
C GLU A 82 21.45 -9.31 5.14
N GLU A 83 22.76 -9.41 4.93
CA GLU A 83 23.44 -10.68 4.61
C GLU A 83 23.22 -11.73 5.71
N GLN A 84 23.41 -11.32 6.96
CA GLN A 84 23.29 -12.22 8.10
C GLN A 84 21.84 -12.61 8.39
N LYS A 85 20.88 -11.71 8.17
CA LYS A 85 19.45 -11.96 8.26
C LYS A 85 19.02 -13.04 7.28
N LYS A 86 19.54 -13.02 6.05
CA LYS A 86 19.30 -14.08 5.05
C LYS A 86 19.91 -15.42 5.46
N ILE A 87 21.10 -15.42 6.06
CA ILE A 87 21.73 -16.64 6.59
C ILE A 87 20.87 -17.22 7.73
N PHE A 88 20.50 -16.38 8.70
CA PHE A 88 19.63 -16.77 9.82
C PHE A 88 18.30 -17.33 9.32
N GLY A 89 17.67 -16.64 8.37
CA GLY A 89 16.39 -17.02 7.79
C GLY A 89 16.39 -18.38 7.08
N ASN A 90 17.56 -18.89 6.69
CA ASN A 90 17.73 -20.21 6.06
C ASN A 90 18.37 -21.27 6.98
N ALA A 91 18.79 -20.87 8.18
CA ALA A 91 19.47 -21.74 9.12
C ALA A 91 18.51 -22.68 9.86
N THR A 92 19.04 -23.73 10.47
CA THR A 92 18.29 -24.61 11.37
C THR A 92 17.95 -23.85 12.67
N PRO A 93 16.68 -23.82 13.11
CA PRO A 93 16.27 -23.18 14.36
C PRO A 93 17.10 -23.62 15.57
N GLY A 94 17.41 -22.68 16.45
CA GLY A 94 18.09 -22.92 17.74
C GLY A 94 19.61 -23.06 17.70
N LEU A 95 20.25 -23.06 16.53
CA LEU A 95 21.70 -23.22 16.40
C LEU A 95 22.42 -22.01 15.77
N SER A 96 21.69 -21.08 15.15
CA SER A 96 22.27 -19.93 14.47
C SER A 96 22.54 -18.76 15.41
N ARG A 97 23.72 -18.15 15.26
CA ARG A 97 24.03 -16.80 15.76
C ARG A 97 24.39 -15.93 14.58
N VAL A 98 24.00 -14.67 14.60
CA VAL A 98 24.45 -13.70 13.61
C VAL A 98 25.73 -13.07 14.12
N ARG A 99 26.77 -13.05 13.28
CA ARG A 99 28.03 -12.35 13.58
C ARG A 99 28.49 -11.56 12.37
N PHE A 100 28.78 -10.28 12.56
CA PHE A 100 29.36 -9.45 11.51
C PHE A 100 30.30 -8.39 12.08
N SER A 101 31.25 -7.92 11.27
CA SER A 101 32.20 -6.89 11.67
C SER A 101 31.53 -5.52 11.74
N MET A 102 31.82 -4.74 12.78
CA MET A 102 31.29 -3.39 12.92
C MET A 102 32.18 -2.37 12.19
N PRO A 103 31.61 -1.32 11.58
CA PRO A 103 32.40 -0.19 11.07
C PRO A 103 33.25 0.45 12.17
N LYS A 104 34.54 0.67 11.92
CA LYS A 104 35.46 1.38 12.85
C LYS A 104 34.95 2.76 13.26
N ALA A 105 34.30 3.47 12.34
CA ALA A 105 33.68 4.76 12.62
C ALA A 105 32.61 4.66 13.72
N PHE A 106 31.80 3.59 13.68
CA PHE A 106 30.78 3.34 14.69
C PHE A 106 31.45 2.99 16.03
N THR A 107 32.37 2.03 16.04
CA THR A 107 32.97 1.54 17.28
C THR A 107 33.87 2.57 17.97
N LYS A 108 34.60 3.39 17.22
CA LYS A 108 35.37 4.54 17.74
C LYS A 108 34.47 5.56 18.42
N GLN A 109 33.28 5.80 17.88
CA GLN A 109 32.36 6.81 18.42
C GLN A 109 31.72 6.40 19.75
N TYR A 110 31.54 5.10 19.96
CA TYR A 110 30.97 4.52 21.18
C TYR A 110 32.06 3.84 22.04
N ASP A 111 33.31 4.33 21.97
CA ASP A 111 34.47 3.93 22.78
C ASP A 111 34.74 2.40 22.87
N ASN A 112 34.37 1.64 21.84
CA ASN A 112 34.36 0.16 21.86
C ASN A 112 33.54 -0.47 23.00
N ASP A 113 32.76 0.32 23.74
CA ASP A 113 31.91 -0.09 24.84
C ASP A 113 30.47 -0.10 24.31
N ILE A 114 30.21 -0.82 23.21
CA ILE A 114 28.85 -1.12 22.74
C ILE A 114 28.15 -1.84 23.92
N PRO A 115 27.31 -1.13 24.69
CA PRO A 115 27.13 -1.39 26.11
C PRO A 115 26.62 -2.79 26.47
N LYS A 116 27.19 -3.26 27.58
CA LYS A 116 26.85 -4.43 28.40
C LYS A 116 25.41 -4.44 28.97
N LYS A 117 24.53 -3.51 28.55
CA LYS A 117 23.15 -3.37 29.07
C LYS A 117 22.18 -4.37 28.40
N SER A 118 22.39 -4.71 27.13
CA SER A 118 21.64 -5.79 26.48
C SER A 118 22.31 -7.13 26.77
N ARG A 119 21.67 -8.01 27.54
CA ARG A 119 22.20 -9.35 27.85
C ARG A 119 22.35 -10.26 26.61
N LYS A 120 21.82 -9.85 25.45
CA LYS A 120 21.70 -10.70 24.26
C LYS A 120 22.50 -10.21 23.02
N ILE A 121 23.09 -9.00 23.06
CA ILE A 121 24.02 -8.49 22.03
C ILE A 121 25.42 -8.45 22.63
N HIS A 122 26.39 -9.05 21.93
CA HIS A 122 27.78 -9.11 22.38
C HIS A 122 28.70 -8.49 21.33
N TYR A 123 29.39 -7.42 21.71
CA TYR A 123 30.50 -6.87 20.92
C TYR A 123 31.82 -7.43 21.44
N ASP A 124 32.62 -7.94 20.52
CA ASP A 124 33.98 -8.42 20.73
C ASP A 124 34.95 -7.37 20.16
N PRO A 125 35.61 -6.56 21.00
CA PRO A 125 36.52 -5.51 20.56
C PRO A 125 37.78 -6.05 19.87
N GLU A 126 38.24 -7.26 20.21
CA GLU A 126 39.45 -7.85 19.61
C GLU A 126 39.20 -8.21 18.14
N ASN A 127 38.02 -8.76 17.86
CA ASN A 127 37.61 -9.15 16.52
C ASN A 127 36.77 -8.08 15.80
N GLU A 128 36.59 -6.90 16.41
CA GLU A 128 35.72 -5.81 15.93
C GLU A 128 34.33 -6.33 15.48
N SER A 129 33.76 -7.30 16.19
CA SER A 129 32.60 -8.07 15.72
C SER A 129 31.40 -8.00 16.67
N LEU A 130 30.21 -7.78 16.11
CA LEU A 130 28.95 -7.86 16.83
C LEU A 130 28.36 -9.26 16.67
N THR A 131 27.94 -9.87 17.77
CA THR A 131 27.25 -11.18 17.80
C THR A 131 25.87 -11.03 18.43
N ILE A 132 24.87 -11.58 17.77
CA ILE A 132 23.48 -11.60 18.23
C ILE A 132 23.06 -13.07 18.41
N GLY A 133 22.51 -13.38 19.59
CA GLY A 133 22.00 -14.73 19.88
C GLY A 133 20.71 -15.05 19.13
N TYR A 134 20.44 -16.35 18.93
CA TYR A 134 19.23 -16.85 18.28
C TYR A 134 17.96 -16.25 18.88
N ASP A 135 17.80 -16.33 20.20
CA ASP A 135 16.57 -15.91 20.89
C ASP A 135 16.21 -14.44 20.65
N LEU A 136 17.22 -13.55 20.55
CA LEU A 136 16.97 -12.13 20.27
C LEU A 136 16.61 -11.90 18.81
N LEU A 137 17.27 -12.59 17.88
CA LEU A 137 16.92 -12.51 16.45
C LEU A 137 15.52 -13.05 16.21
N GLU A 138 15.18 -14.17 16.84
CA GLU A 138 13.85 -14.74 16.77
C GLU A 138 12.79 -13.76 17.29
N GLU A 139 13.04 -13.09 18.42
CA GLU A 139 12.17 -12.05 18.97
C GLU A 139 11.94 -10.89 17.97
N VAL A 140 13.01 -10.42 17.33
CA VAL A 140 12.96 -9.36 16.31
C VAL A 140 12.14 -9.77 15.09
N PHE A 141 12.30 -11.01 14.61
CA PHE A 141 11.50 -11.53 13.52
C PHE A 141 10.03 -11.74 13.94
N GLN A 142 9.79 -12.27 15.15
CA GLN A 142 8.47 -12.69 15.59
C GLN A 142 7.47 -11.53 15.62
N PHE A 143 7.91 -10.33 16.00
CA PHE A 143 7.04 -9.16 15.96
C PHE A 143 6.55 -8.83 14.55
N THR A 144 7.47 -8.80 13.57
CA THR A 144 7.14 -8.59 12.16
C THR A 144 6.22 -9.71 11.65
N ILE A 145 6.55 -10.97 11.95
CA ILE A 145 5.75 -12.14 11.54
C ILE A 145 4.33 -12.06 12.10
N ASN A 146 4.14 -11.68 13.37
CA ASN A 146 2.81 -11.55 13.96
C ASN A 146 1.94 -10.56 13.19
N LYS A 147 2.51 -9.45 12.73
CA LYS A 147 1.79 -8.45 11.93
C LYS A 147 1.43 -8.96 10.54
N ILE A 148 2.30 -9.75 9.92
CA ILE A 148 1.99 -10.47 8.67
C ILE A 148 0.83 -11.45 8.89
N LEU A 149 0.87 -12.22 9.98
CA LEU A 149 -0.15 -13.20 10.32
C LEU A 149 -1.53 -12.59 10.60
N GLU A 150 -1.58 -11.40 11.20
CA GLU A 150 -2.83 -10.65 11.35
C GLU A 150 -3.51 -10.45 9.98
N CYS A 151 -2.77 -9.97 8.97
CA CYS A 151 -3.31 -9.78 7.61
C CYS A 151 -3.71 -11.10 6.93
N VAL A 152 -2.89 -12.15 7.07
CA VAL A 152 -3.19 -13.47 6.49
C VAL A 152 -4.47 -14.06 7.08
N ARG A 153 -4.65 -13.98 8.40
CA ARG A 153 -5.86 -14.48 9.08
C ARG A 153 -7.10 -13.71 8.67
N THR A 154 -7.02 -12.38 8.58
CA THR A 154 -8.12 -11.55 8.06
C THR A 154 -8.51 -12.00 6.66
N ALA A 155 -7.55 -12.20 5.76
CA ALA A 155 -7.84 -12.64 4.40
C ALA A 155 -8.51 -14.03 4.36
N LEU A 156 -8.06 -14.98 5.19
CA LEU A 156 -8.69 -16.29 5.32
C LEU A 156 -10.13 -16.19 5.87
N ASP A 157 -10.35 -15.29 6.82
CA ASP A 157 -11.64 -15.06 7.46
C ASP A 157 -12.65 -14.33 6.55
N GLU A 158 -12.22 -13.66 5.49
CA GLU A 158 -13.12 -12.99 4.55
C GLU A 158 -13.63 -13.94 3.44
N VAL A 159 -12.88 -14.98 3.08
CA VAL A 159 -13.19 -15.92 1.97
C VAL A 159 -14.19 -17.04 2.39
N LYS A 160 -14.99 -16.80 3.44
CA LYS A 160 -15.77 -17.79 4.20
C LYS A 160 -16.73 -18.71 3.42
N SER A 161 -17.02 -18.48 2.14
CA SER A 161 -17.94 -19.30 1.33
C SER A 161 -17.29 -20.45 0.57
N ASP A 162 -16.10 -20.25 -0.01
CA ASP A 162 -15.54 -21.17 -1.01
C ASP A 162 -14.25 -21.87 -0.54
N GLY A 163 -13.70 -21.42 0.60
CA GLY A 163 -12.43 -21.91 1.12
C GLY A 163 -11.24 -21.45 0.25
N ILE A 164 -10.03 -21.76 0.71
CA ILE A 164 -8.81 -21.55 -0.08
C ILE A 164 -8.23 -22.91 -0.44
N ASP A 165 -7.98 -23.14 -1.73
CA ASP A 165 -7.36 -24.37 -2.20
C ASP A 165 -5.86 -24.39 -1.97
N THR A 166 -5.18 -23.26 -2.22
CA THR A 166 -3.72 -23.15 -2.15
C THR A 166 -3.29 -21.74 -1.73
N VAL A 167 -2.28 -21.66 -0.87
CA VAL A 167 -1.61 -20.42 -0.47
C VAL A 167 -0.22 -20.39 -1.07
N TYR A 168 0.09 -19.38 -1.87
CA TYR A 168 1.42 -19.15 -2.40
C TYR A 168 2.14 -18.07 -1.58
N LEU A 169 3.28 -18.41 -0.99
CA LEU A 169 4.16 -17.47 -0.31
C LEU A 169 5.23 -16.99 -1.30
N VAL A 170 5.15 -15.72 -1.69
CA VAL A 170 6.07 -15.12 -2.67
C VAL A 170 6.77 -13.89 -2.08
N GLY A 171 7.66 -13.28 -2.85
CA GLY A 171 8.49 -12.16 -2.40
C GLY A 171 9.78 -12.61 -1.72
N GLY A 172 10.78 -11.72 -1.70
CA GLY A 172 12.10 -12.03 -1.15
C GLY A 172 12.07 -12.39 0.34
N PHE A 173 11.18 -11.79 1.13
CA PHE A 173 11.01 -12.11 2.54
C PHE A 173 10.06 -13.30 2.74
N GLY A 174 9.09 -13.51 1.84
CA GLY A 174 8.23 -14.70 1.85
C GLY A 174 8.98 -15.99 1.51
N GLY A 175 10.06 -15.88 0.73
CA GLY A 175 11.02 -16.96 0.48
C GLY A 175 11.95 -17.29 1.65
N CYS A 176 11.95 -16.50 2.72
CA CYS A 176 12.72 -16.81 3.92
C CYS A 176 12.15 -18.08 4.58
N LYS A 177 12.98 -19.11 4.75
CA LYS A 177 12.54 -20.39 5.34
C LYS A 177 11.94 -20.20 6.74
N PHE A 178 12.58 -19.41 7.59
CA PHE A 178 12.09 -19.09 8.93
C PHE A 178 10.69 -18.45 8.90
N VAL A 179 10.46 -17.47 8.01
CA VAL A 179 9.18 -16.78 7.88
C VAL A 179 8.11 -17.70 7.31
N SER A 180 8.41 -18.39 6.21
CA SER A 180 7.47 -19.28 5.54
C SER A 180 7.05 -20.46 6.43
N GLU A 181 7.95 -21.07 7.20
CA GLU A 181 7.61 -22.13 8.16
C GLU A 181 6.68 -21.64 9.27
N ARG A 182 6.94 -20.46 9.84
CA ARG A 182 6.08 -19.84 10.86
C ARG A 182 4.69 -19.52 10.31
N ILE A 183 4.62 -19.00 9.09
CA ILE A 183 3.34 -18.72 8.41
C ILE A 183 2.59 -20.02 8.12
N LYS A 184 3.27 -21.06 7.65
CA LYS A 184 2.67 -22.37 7.40
C LYS A 184 1.99 -22.95 8.64
N VAL A 185 2.72 -22.96 9.76
CA VAL A 185 2.18 -23.43 11.05
C VAL A 185 0.96 -22.61 11.46
N ALA A 186 1.07 -21.28 11.41
CA ALA A 186 -0.02 -20.40 11.85
C ALA A 186 -1.29 -20.48 10.99
N ILE A 187 -1.15 -20.70 9.67
CA ILE A 187 -2.29 -20.94 8.77
C ILE A 187 -2.93 -22.29 9.09
N ALA A 188 -2.13 -23.35 9.26
CA ALA A 188 -2.65 -24.68 9.61
C ALA A 188 -3.41 -24.66 10.95
N GLU A 189 -2.91 -23.94 11.95
CA GLU A 189 -3.59 -23.73 13.23
C GLU A 189 -4.91 -22.94 13.07
N HIS A 190 -4.94 -21.93 12.20
CA HIS A 190 -6.12 -21.09 11.98
C HIS A 190 -7.23 -21.84 11.22
N CYS A 191 -6.89 -22.62 10.20
CA CYS A 191 -7.84 -23.33 9.35
C CYS A 191 -8.32 -24.68 9.92
N GLY A 192 -7.66 -25.22 10.96
CA GLY A 192 -8.19 -26.35 11.72
C GLY A 192 -8.26 -27.70 10.99
N ILE A 193 -7.25 -28.03 10.18
CA ILE A 193 -6.88 -29.33 9.59
C ILE A 193 -5.46 -29.13 8.98
N LEU A 194 -4.72 -30.21 8.69
CA LEU A 194 -3.48 -30.20 7.87
C LEU A 194 -3.71 -29.45 6.56
N TYR A 195 -3.54 -28.14 6.60
CA TYR A 195 -3.64 -27.26 5.45
C TYR A 195 -2.31 -27.39 4.69
N ASP A 196 -2.21 -28.48 3.93
CA ASP A 196 -0.94 -28.91 3.32
C ASP A 196 -0.61 -28.16 2.02
N ASN A 197 -1.55 -27.38 1.49
CA ASN A 197 -1.42 -26.66 0.22
C ASN A 197 -0.81 -25.26 0.41
N ILE A 198 0.32 -25.17 1.11
CA ILE A 198 1.08 -23.91 1.25
C ILE A 198 2.41 -24.06 0.52
N GLU A 199 2.50 -23.37 -0.61
CA GLU A 199 3.60 -23.48 -1.55
C GLU A 199 4.46 -22.22 -1.52
N CYS A 200 5.78 -22.41 -1.52
CA CYS A 200 6.73 -21.35 -1.79
C CYS A 200 7.48 -21.73 -3.08
N PRO A 201 7.34 -20.96 -4.17
CA PRO A 201 7.98 -21.30 -5.43
C PRO A 201 9.50 -21.21 -5.31
N VAL A 202 10.21 -21.87 -6.23
CA VAL A 202 11.69 -21.94 -6.22
C VAL A 202 12.36 -20.55 -6.27
N GLN A 203 11.73 -19.59 -6.96
CA GLN A 203 12.21 -18.21 -7.08
C GLN A 203 11.09 -17.25 -6.63
N PRO A 204 10.84 -17.16 -5.31
CA PRO A 204 9.73 -16.37 -4.78
C PRO A 204 9.93 -14.87 -5.00
N ASP A 205 11.17 -14.40 -5.02
CA ASP A 205 11.59 -13.03 -5.35
C ASP A 205 11.35 -12.65 -6.82
N LEU A 206 11.28 -13.63 -7.73
CA LEU A 206 11.02 -13.39 -9.16
C LEU A 206 9.56 -13.66 -9.57
N ALA A 207 8.72 -14.17 -8.67
CA ALA A 207 7.37 -14.61 -8.99
C ALA A 207 6.52 -13.50 -9.65
N VAL A 208 6.59 -12.28 -9.11
CA VAL A 208 5.84 -11.12 -9.62
C VAL A 208 6.30 -10.72 -11.02
N VAL A 209 7.60 -10.57 -11.25
CA VAL A 209 8.13 -10.15 -12.57
C VAL A 209 7.91 -11.21 -13.64
N VAL A 210 8.04 -12.49 -13.28
CA VAL A 210 7.73 -13.60 -14.18
C VAL A 210 6.24 -13.59 -14.53
N GLY A 211 5.37 -13.40 -13.53
CA GLY A 211 3.92 -13.24 -13.72
C GLY A 211 3.57 -12.08 -14.64
N ALA A 212 4.22 -10.92 -14.49
CA ALA A 212 4.01 -9.76 -15.35
C ALA A 212 4.40 -10.05 -16.82
N VAL A 213 5.51 -10.75 -17.04
CA VAL A 213 5.93 -11.17 -18.39
C VAL A 213 4.93 -12.17 -19.00
N MET A 214 4.38 -13.09 -18.19
CA MET A 214 3.33 -14.01 -18.63
C MET A 214 2.03 -13.27 -18.98
N TRP A 215 1.60 -12.35 -18.13
CA TRP A 215 0.42 -11.51 -18.37
C TRP A 215 0.56 -10.70 -19.66
N ARG A 216 1.76 -10.18 -19.96
CA ARG A 216 1.98 -9.43 -21.20
C ARG A 216 1.83 -10.27 -22.48
N LYS A 217 1.96 -11.60 -22.38
CA LYS A 217 1.75 -12.52 -23.52
C LYS A 217 0.27 -12.79 -23.78
N ASP A 218 -0.58 -12.72 -22.76
CA ASP A 218 -2.02 -12.87 -22.87
C ASP A 218 -2.72 -11.95 -21.86
N LEU A 219 -3.14 -10.78 -22.34
CA LEU A 219 -3.80 -9.77 -21.51
C LEU A 219 -5.17 -10.24 -20.98
N ASN A 220 -5.78 -11.26 -21.60
CA ASN A 220 -7.09 -11.79 -21.22
C ASN A 220 -7.02 -12.86 -20.13
N ILE A 221 -5.82 -13.17 -19.61
CA ILE A 221 -5.64 -14.15 -18.52
C ILE A 221 -6.29 -13.65 -17.22
N ILE A 222 -6.31 -12.34 -17.00
CA ILE A 222 -7.06 -11.72 -15.90
C ILE A 222 -8.47 -11.47 -16.43
N GLN A 223 -9.45 -12.15 -15.87
CA GLN A 223 -10.85 -12.03 -16.23
C GLN A 223 -11.52 -10.86 -15.52
N SER A 224 -11.23 -10.67 -14.24
CA SER A 224 -11.80 -9.55 -13.48
C SER A 224 -10.99 -9.16 -12.27
N ARG A 225 -11.22 -7.94 -11.81
CA ARG A 225 -10.61 -7.33 -10.64
C ARG A 225 -11.69 -6.79 -9.72
N VAL A 226 -11.36 -6.61 -8.45
CA VAL A 226 -12.24 -6.00 -7.46
C VAL A 226 -11.66 -4.66 -7.04
N ALA A 227 -12.49 -3.64 -6.95
CA ALA A 227 -12.07 -2.31 -6.50
C ALA A 227 -11.66 -2.33 -5.03
N ASP A 228 -10.48 -1.78 -4.74
CA ASP A 228 -9.88 -1.68 -3.41
C ASP A 228 -10.40 -0.49 -2.58
N ALA A 229 -10.99 0.48 -3.27
CA ALA A 229 -11.63 1.67 -2.70
C ALA A 229 -12.88 2.02 -3.51
N THR A 230 -13.70 2.91 -2.95
CA THR A 230 -14.78 3.55 -3.70
C THR A 230 -14.20 4.73 -4.46
N TYR A 231 -14.46 4.82 -5.76
CA TYR A 231 -13.90 5.82 -6.68
C TYR A 231 -15.00 6.70 -7.26
N GLY A 232 -14.72 7.99 -7.40
CA GLY A 232 -15.73 8.95 -7.83
C GLY A 232 -15.23 10.38 -8.01
N VAL A 233 -16.17 11.29 -8.22
CA VAL A 233 -15.92 12.74 -8.31
C VAL A 233 -16.86 13.52 -7.41
N GLY A 234 -16.47 14.76 -7.08
CA GLY A 234 -17.37 15.69 -6.39
C GLY A 234 -18.35 16.33 -7.37
N CYS A 235 -19.63 16.39 -7.01
CA CYS A 235 -20.65 17.06 -7.83
C CYS A 235 -21.68 17.81 -6.97
N ALA A 236 -22.56 18.54 -7.65
CA ALA A 236 -23.70 19.22 -7.04
C ALA A 236 -25.00 18.90 -7.80
N PRO A 237 -25.60 17.72 -7.59
CA PRO A 237 -26.80 17.29 -8.27
C PRO A 237 -28.02 18.07 -7.77
N GLU A 238 -29.16 17.89 -8.43
CA GLU A 238 -30.44 18.41 -7.92
C GLU A 238 -30.75 17.80 -6.54
N PHE A 239 -31.32 18.61 -5.65
CA PHE A 239 -31.56 18.20 -4.28
C PHE A 239 -32.73 17.21 -4.19
N ASP A 240 -32.44 15.95 -3.90
CA ASP A 240 -33.43 14.94 -3.53
C ASP A 240 -33.58 14.83 -1.99
N PRO A 241 -34.72 15.23 -1.41
CA PRO A 241 -34.95 15.15 0.05
C PRO A 241 -34.99 13.72 0.62
N SER A 242 -35.09 12.68 -0.22
CA SER A 242 -35.12 11.29 0.23
C SER A 242 -33.74 10.73 0.57
N ILE A 243 -32.68 11.31 -0.02
CA ILE A 243 -31.30 10.83 0.14
C ILE A 243 -30.33 11.94 0.57
N HIS A 244 -30.62 13.22 0.29
CA HIS A 244 -29.70 14.31 0.60
C HIS A 244 -30.00 14.97 1.95
N ASP A 245 -28.93 15.20 2.72
CA ASP A 245 -28.95 15.98 3.95
C ASP A 245 -29.15 17.47 3.66
N GLU A 246 -30.12 18.08 4.35
CA GLU A 246 -30.45 19.51 4.20
C GLU A 246 -29.27 20.44 4.52
N HIS A 247 -28.29 19.99 5.30
CA HIS A 247 -27.09 20.78 5.62
C HIS A 247 -26.33 21.23 4.36
N TYR A 248 -26.34 20.42 3.31
CA TYR A 248 -25.62 20.70 2.06
C TYR A 248 -26.50 21.34 0.98
N LYS A 249 -27.76 21.63 1.29
CA LYS A 249 -28.73 22.19 0.36
C LYS A 249 -28.39 23.66 0.04
N PHE A 250 -28.44 24.01 -1.24
CA PHE A 250 -28.32 25.40 -1.70
C PHE A 250 -29.17 25.64 -2.95
N VAL A 251 -29.37 26.89 -3.32
CA VAL A 251 -30.04 27.28 -4.57
C VAL A 251 -28.95 27.74 -5.54
N ASP A 252 -28.89 27.16 -6.74
CA ASP A 252 -27.96 27.60 -7.77
C ASP A 252 -28.45 28.87 -8.49
N GLU A 253 -27.65 29.41 -9.41
CA GLU A 253 -27.96 30.63 -10.16
C GLU A 253 -29.21 30.51 -11.07
N ASP A 254 -29.63 29.29 -11.40
CA ASP A 254 -30.84 29.03 -12.18
C ASP A 254 -32.09 28.91 -11.26
N GLY A 255 -31.93 29.13 -9.95
CA GLY A 255 -33.00 28.96 -8.98
C GLY A 255 -33.32 27.51 -8.64
N VAL A 256 -32.46 26.56 -9.04
CA VAL A 256 -32.67 25.12 -8.79
C VAL A 256 -32.08 24.74 -7.44
N LEU A 257 -32.83 23.97 -6.67
CA LEU A 257 -32.31 23.39 -5.42
C LEU A 257 -31.28 22.30 -5.74
N ARG A 258 -30.07 22.46 -5.22
CA ARG A 258 -28.92 21.57 -5.39
C ARG A 258 -28.42 21.07 -4.04
N CYS A 259 -27.68 19.97 -4.05
CA CYS A 259 -26.95 19.45 -2.89
C CYS A 259 -25.45 19.57 -3.13
N ASN A 260 -24.71 20.27 -2.27
CA ASN A 260 -23.27 20.47 -2.44
C ASN A 260 -22.47 19.28 -1.91
N ASN A 261 -21.22 19.15 -2.37
CA ASN A 261 -20.24 18.15 -1.92
C ASN A 261 -20.71 16.69 -2.06
N VAL A 262 -21.62 16.37 -2.98
CA VAL A 262 -22.04 14.98 -3.21
C VAL A 262 -20.87 14.22 -3.84
N PHE A 263 -20.61 13.02 -3.33
CA PHE A 263 -19.63 12.11 -3.90
C PHE A 263 -20.33 11.20 -4.93
N GLU A 264 -20.17 11.55 -6.21
CA GLU A 264 -20.68 10.75 -7.33
C GLU A 264 -19.79 9.53 -7.52
N VAL A 265 -20.29 8.37 -7.12
CA VAL A 265 -19.55 7.10 -7.17
C VAL A 265 -19.61 6.50 -8.58
N PHE A 266 -18.45 6.15 -9.12
CA PHE A 266 -18.32 5.34 -10.32
C PHE A 266 -18.25 3.85 -10.00
N VAL A 267 -17.46 3.50 -8.98
CA VAL A 267 -17.21 2.11 -8.56
C VAL A 267 -17.20 2.06 -7.04
N LEU A 268 -17.94 1.12 -6.46
CA LEU A 268 -17.89 0.88 -5.02
C LEU A 268 -16.72 -0.04 -4.65
N LYS A 269 -16.13 0.18 -3.46
CA LYS A 269 -15.19 -0.79 -2.88
C LYS A 269 -15.82 -2.17 -2.83
N GLY A 270 -15.08 -3.20 -3.25
CA GLY A 270 -15.58 -4.56 -3.32
C GLY A 270 -16.38 -4.89 -4.59
N GLU A 271 -16.70 -3.90 -5.43
CA GLU A 271 -17.35 -4.14 -6.72
C GLU A 271 -16.37 -4.75 -7.73
N GLU A 272 -16.87 -5.69 -8.53
CA GLU A 272 -16.15 -6.22 -9.69
C GLU A 272 -16.01 -5.12 -10.75
N ILE A 273 -14.76 -4.78 -11.09
CA ILE A 273 -14.42 -3.83 -12.13
C ILE A 273 -14.76 -4.46 -13.47
N LYS A 274 -15.67 -3.83 -14.21
CA LYS A 274 -16.05 -4.23 -15.55
C LYS A 274 -15.08 -3.65 -16.57
N ASP A 275 -14.89 -4.33 -17.70
CA ASP A 275 -14.15 -3.83 -18.87
C ASP A 275 -14.94 -2.72 -19.62
N GLU A 276 -15.52 -1.78 -18.88
CA GLU A 276 -16.32 -0.67 -19.40
C GLU A 276 -15.80 0.66 -18.83
N VAL A 277 -15.98 1.73 -19.61
CA VAL A 277 -15.61 3.08 -19.16
C VAL A 277 -16.76 3.66 -18.35
N TYR A 278 -16.48 3.96 -17.08
CA TYR A 278 -17.44 4.60 -16.18
C TYR A 278 -17.59 6.07 -16.58
N LYS A 279 -18.84 6.58 -16.62
CA LYS A 279 -19.15 7.90 -17.18
C LYS A 279 -20.21 8.64 -16.38
N THR A 280 -19.98 9.92 -16.12
CA THR A 280 -21.00 10.87 -15.65
C THR A 280 -20.97 12.15 -16.47
N THR A 281 -22.03 12.95 -16.34
CA THR A 281 -22.17 14.21 -17.06
C THR A 281 -22.44 15.32 -16.08
N LEU A 282 -21.62 16.36 -16.15
CA LEU A 282 -21.71 17.52 -15.29
C LEU A 282 -21.93 18.79 -16.12
N ILE A 283 -22.38 19.84 -15.45
CA ILE A 283 -22.52 21.18 -16.02
C ILE A 283 -21.65 22.15 -15.23
N PRO A 284 -21.26 23.30 -15.82
CA PRO A 284 -20.48 24.30 -15.12
C PRO A 284 -21.16 24.77 -13.85
N ALA A 285 -20.37 25.13 -12.83
CA ALA A 285 -20.89 25.62 -11.55
C ALA A 285 -21.62 26.98 -11.69
N SER A 286 -21.16 27.81 -12.63
CA SER A 286 -21.78 29.09 -12.99
C SER A 286 -21.80 29.33 -14.49
N GLN A 287 -22.70 30.20 -14.97
CA GLN A 287 -22.78 30.63 -16.36
C GLN A 287 -21.47 31.26 -16.82
N SER A 288 -20.82 32.04 -15.96
CA SER A 288 -19.56 32.74 -16.26
C SER A 288 -18.33 31.84 -16.26
N SER A 289 -18.42 30.59 -15.78
CA SER A 289 -17.27 29.68 -15.69
C SER A 289 -16.72 29.38 -17.09
N THR A 290 -15.46 29.71 -17.36
CA THR A 290 -14.77 29.37 -18.62
C THR A 290 -13.82 28.17 -18.49
N GLN A 291 -13.62 27.71 -17.26
CA GLN A 291 -12.80 26.56 -16.93
C GLN A 291 -13.43 25.85 -15.72
N THR A 292 -13.26 24.54 -15.61
CA THR A 292 -13.71 23.75 -14.47
C THR A 292 -12.58 22.88 -13.95
N SER A 293 -12.45 22.81 -12.62
CA SER A 293 -11.58 21.86 -11.95
C SER A 293 -12.43 20.68 -11.45
N ILE A 294 -11.99 19.47 -11.77
CA ILE A 294 -12.68 18.22 -11.48
C ILE A 294 -11.72 17.33 -10.68
N PRO A 295 -11.76 17.43 -9.35
CA PRO A 295 -11.03 16.51 -8.49
C PRO A 295 -11.57 15.09 -8.61
N ILE A 296 -10.67 14.12 -8.66
CA ILE A 296 -10.95 12.69 -8.62
C ILE A 296 -10.67 12.21 -7.20
N TYR A 297 -11.61 11.46 -6.63
CA TYR A 297 -11.55 11.05 -5.24
C TYR A 297 -11.59 9.53 -5.08
N CYS A 298 -10.99 9.04 -3.99
CA CYS A 298 -11.23 7.70 -3.48
C CYS A 298 -11.48 7.68 -1.97
N THR A 299 -12.12 6.63 -1.48
CA THR A 299 -12.22 6.35 -0.04
C THR A 299 -12.29 4.85 0.25
N THR A 300 -11.66 4.42 1.34
CA THR A 300 -11.73 3.04 1.84
C THR A 300 -12.89 2.82 2.81
N ASP A 301 -13.56 3.90 3.22
CA ASP A 301 -14.69 3.90 4.14
C ASP A 301 -16.00 3.64 3.38
N ASP A 302 -16.84 2.77 3.95
CA ASP A 302 -18.13 2.42 3.37
C ASP A 302 -19.18 3.50 3.64
N GLY A 303 -20.15 3.65 2.74
CA GLY A 303 -21.31 4.53 2.93
C GLY A 303 -21.00 6.04 2.90
N VAL A 304 -19.84 6.44 2.40
CA VAL A 304 -19.48 7.86 2.21
C VAL A 304 -20.31 8.46 1.07
N GLN A 305 -21.18 9.40 1.42
CA GLN A 305 -22.05 10.09 0.45
C GLN A 305 -21.56 11.49 0.08
N TYR A 306 -20.74 12.10 0.94
CA TYR A 306 -20.25 13.46 0.77
C TYR A 306 -18.73 13.48 0.73
N THR A 307 -18.15 14.42 -0.02
CA THR A 307 -16.69 14.64 -0.09
C THR A 307 -16.15 15.42 1.10
N ARG A 308 -17.03 16.10 1.84
CA ARG A 308 -16.72 16.83 3.09
C ARG A 308 -17.80 16.61 4.14
N ASP A 309 -17.39 16.45 5.39
CA ASP A 309 -18.32 16.39 6.52
C ASP A 309 -18.97 17.75 6.84
N LYS A 310 -19.89 17.78 7.81
CA LYS A 310 -20.60 19.00 8.24
C LYS A 310 -19.69 20.06 8.89
N LYS A 311 -18.44 19.72 9.19
CA LYS A 311 -17.41 20.63 9.72
C LYS A 311 -16.43 21.07 8.62
N GLY A 312 -16.65 20.64 7.37
CA GLY A 312 -15.81 20.94 6.21
C GLY A 312 -14.57 20.06 6.07
N LYS A 313 -14.38 19.06 6.93
CA LYS A 313 -13.25 18.13 6.86
C LYS A 313 -13.43 17.16 5.68
N PRO A 314 -12.39 16.89 4.89
CA PRO A 314 -12.46 15.86 3.85
C PRO A 314 -12.84 14.50 4.42
N THR A 315 -13.76 13.82 3.75
CA THR A 315 -14.20 12.43 4.01
C THR A 315 -13.74 11.47 2.92
N VAL A 316 -13.09 12.01 1.89
CA VAL A 316 -12.48 11.29 0.77
C VAL A 316 -11.07 11.84 0.54
N ARG A 317 -10.20 11.05 -0.09
CA ARG A 317 -8.85 11.46 -0.50
C ARG A 317 -8.87 11.86 -1.98
N GLU A 318 -8.28 13.00 -2.32
CA GLU A 318 -8.08 13.38 -3.73
C GLU A 318 -6.92 12.56 -4.30
N ILE A 319 -7.11 11.97 -5.47
CA ILE A 319 -6.13 11.12 -6.16
C ILE A 319 -5.79 11.64 -7.55
N GLY A 320 -6.30 12.82 -7.91
CA GLY A 320 -6.04 13.44 -9.20
C GLY A 320 -6.97 14.61 -9.43
N GLN A 321 -6.66 15.41 -10.43
CA GLN A 321 -7.46 16.56 -10.81
C GLN A 321 -7.40 16.75 -12.32
N LEU A 322 -8.55 17.07 -12.92
CA LEU A 322 -8.66 17.48 -14.31
C LEU A 322 -9.01 18.96 -14.36
N ILE A 323 -8.33 19.73 -15.21
CA ILE A 323 -8.65 21.13 -15.48
C ILE A 323 -9.11 21.21 -16.92
N LEU A 324 -10.40 21.44 -17.14
CA LEU A 324 -11.02 21.45 -18.46
C LEU A 324 -11.50 22.86 -18.81
N ASP A 325 -11.10 23.35 -19.98
CA ASP A 325 -11.64 24.58 -20.54
C ASP A 325 -13.06 24.33 -21.09
N ILE A 326 -13.98 25.21 -20.70
CA ILE A 326 -15.38 25.17 -21.07
C ILE A 326 -15.77 26.54 -21.61
N PRO A 327 -15.40 26.89 -22.86
CA PRO A 327 -15.63 28.24 -23.40
C PRO A 327 -17.11 28.55 -23.67
N ASN A 328 -17.37 29.75 -24.19
CA ASN A 328 -18.68 30.28 -24.63
C ASN A 328 -19.71 30.60 -23.52
N PRO A 329 -19.33 31.25 -22.41
CA PRO A 329 -20.28 31.61 -21.35
C PRO A 329 -21.35 32.63 -21.78
N GLU A 330 -21.08 33.46 -22.78
CA GLU A 330 -22.04 34.48 -23.24
C GLU A 330 -22.99 33.97 -24.35
N ASN A 331 -22.60 32.90 -25.05
CA ASN A 331 -23.30 32.44 -26.26
C ASN A 331 -24.18 31.22 -26.03
N LEU A 332 -23.93 30.44 -24.97
CA LEU A 332 -24.64 29.19 -24.67
C LEU A 332 -25.13 29.18 -23.22
N PRO A 333 -26.37 28.75 -22.94
CA PRO A 333 -26.86 28.55 -21.58
C PRO A 333 -26.01 27.51 -20.82
N ARG A 334 -25.82 27.70 -19.51
CA ARG A 334 -25.04 26.82 -18.63
C ARG A 334 -25.43 25.35 -18.77
N LYS A 335 -26.73 25.06 -18.85
CA LYS A 335 -27.27 23.70 -18.97
C LYS A 335 -26.90 23.00 -20.28
N GLU A 336 -26.61 23.76 -21.34
CA GLU A 336 -26.18 23.21 -22.63
C GLU A 336 -24.66 23.01 -22.70
N ARG A 337 -23.91 23.59 -21.76
CA ARG A 337 -22.44 23.55 -21.69
C ARG A 337 -21.94 22.34 -20.88
N GLY A 338 -22.61 21.21 -21.02
CA GLY A 338 -22.25 19.99 -20.31
C GLY A 338 -20.89 19.42 -20.73
N PHE A 339 -20.23 18.74 -19.81
CA PHE A 339 -19.00 17.99 -20.05
C PHE A 339 -19.13 16.58 -19.45
N ASP A 340 -18.46 15.63 -20.08
CA ASP A 340 -18.44 14.25 -19.64
C ASP A 340 -17.16 13.96 -18.88
N VAL A 341 -17.27 13.25 -17.76
CA VAL A 341 -16.14 12.76 -16.97
C VAL A 341 -16.13 11.25 -17.02
N PHE A 342 -14.95 10.68 -17.22
CA PHE A 342 -14.77 9.25 -17.38
C PHE A 342 -13.66 8.74 -16.47
N MET A 343 -13.83 7.52 -15.97
CA MET A 343 -12.79 6.76 -15.29
C MET A 343 -12.59 5.40 -15.97
N ASP A 344 -11.33 5.05 -16.19
CA ASP A 344 -10.88 3.80 -16.81
C ASP A 344 -10.00 3.03 -15.84
N PHE A 345 -10.40 1.79 -15.56
CA PHE A 345 -9.77 0.86 -14.62
C PHE A 345 -9.16 -0.36 -15.33
N SER A 346 -9.21 -0.42 -16.67
CA SER A 346 -8.73 -1.56 -17.46
C SER A 346 -7.21 -1.70 -17.47
N GLY A 347 -6.50 -0.59 -17.18
CA GLY A 347 -5.04 -0.51 -17.18
C GLY A 347 -4.36 -1.03 -15.90
N THR A 348 -3.05 -0.83 -15.85
CA THR A 348 -2.26 -0.98 -14.60
C THR A 348 -2.38 0.24 -13.70
N GLU A 349 -2.79 1.38 -14.25
CA GLU A 349 -3.03 2.64 -13.56
C GLU A 349 -4.47 3.07 -13.83
N ILE A 350 -5.09 3.72 -12.85
CA ILE A 350 -6.44 4.29 -13.02
C ILE A 350 -6.29 5.62 -13.76
N GLN A 351 -7.00 5.75 -14.88
CA GLN A 351 -6.98 6.96 -15.70
C GLN A 351 -8.32 7.69 -15.60
N ALA A 352 -8.28 9.01 -15.49
CA ALA A 352 -9.45 9.85 -15.57
C ALA A 352 -9.33 10.81 -16.75
N ARG A 353 -10.45 11.10 -17.41
CA ARG A 353 -10.51 12.08 -18.50
C ARG A 353 -11.81 12.86 -18.45
N ALA A 354 -11.78 14.10 -18.93
CA ALA A 354 -12.95 14.93 -19.08
C ALA A 354 -13.01 15.51 -20.49
N GLN A 355 -14.20 15.53 -21.07
CA GLN A 355 -14.44 15.99 -22.43
C GLN A 355 -15.57 17.03 -22.46
N TYR A 356 -15.30 18.19 -23.04
CA TYR A 356 -16.33 19.19 -23.25
C TYR A 356 -17.21 18.80 -24.45
N ARG A 357 -18.54 18.72 -24.27
CA ARG A 357 -19.43 18.17 -25.30
C ARG A 357 -19.57 19.03 -26.55
N ILE A 358 -19.32 20.34 -26.44
CA ILE A 358 -19.51 21.29 -27.54
C ILE A 358 -18.31 21.28 -28.49
N THR A 359 -17.09 21.34 -27.97
CA THR A 359 -15.86 21.39 -28.79
C THR A 359 -15.26 20.00 -29.02
N GLY A 360 -15.58 19.03 -28.16
CA GLY A 360 -14.95 17.71 -28.13
C GLY A 360 -13.55 17.70 -27.51
N GLU A 361 -13.05 18.86 -27.05
CA GLU A 361 -11.75 18.96 -26.38
C GLU A 361 -11.73 18.13 -25.11
N GLU A 362 -10.58 17.50 -24.86
CA GLU A 362 -10.41 16.50 -23.82
C GLU A 362 -9.12 16.74 -23.05
N VAL A 363 -9.19 16.54 -21.73
CA VAL A 363 -8.05 16.51 -20.83
C VAL A 363 -8.00 15.16 -20.10
N LYS A 364 -6.80 14.71 -19.74
CA LYS A 364 -6.57 13.42 -19.10
C LYS A 364 -5.60 13.56 -17.93
N THR A 365 -5.74 12.68 -16.96
CA THR A 365 -4.79 12.52 -15.87
C THR A 365 -4.69 11.05 -15.49
N VAL A 366 -3.58 10.69 -14.85
CA VAL A 366 -3.38 9.40 -14.20
C VAL A 366 -3.55 9.62 -12.70
N CYS A 367 -4.34 8.78 -12.05
CA CYS A 367 -4.55 8.90 -10.60
C CYS A 367 -3.27 8.56 -9.84
N ASP A 368 -2.88 9.42 -8.92
CA ASP A 368 -1.70 9.29 -8.08
C ASP A 368 -2.10 8.89 -6.64
N PHE A 369 -1.50 7.80 -6.18
CA PHE A 369 -1.73 7.21 -4.86
C PHE A 369 -0.52 7.35 -3.93
N LEU A 370 0.60 7.89 -4.45
CA LEU A 370 1.91 7.91 -3.79
C LEU A 370 2.33 9.30 -3.31
N SER A 371 1.78 10.37 -3.91
CA SER A 371 2.02 11.72 -3.40
C SER A 371 1.31 11.91 -2.06
N LYS A 372 2.08 12.30 -1.04
CA LYS A 372 1.51 12.83 0.21
C LYS A 372 0.82 14.14 -0.17
N GLN A 373 -0.51 14.14 -0.21
CA GLN A 373 -1.24 15.38 -0.20
C GLN A 373 -1.19 15.93 1.22
N ASP A 374 -0.53 17.09 1.35
CA ASP A 374 -0.20 17.79 2.60
C ASP A 374 -1.42 18.09 3.50
#